data_AF-A0A1A8UL36-F1
#
_entry.id   AF-A0A1A8UL36-F1
#
_cell.length_a   1.000
_cell.length_b   1.000
_cell.length_c   1.000
_cell.angle_alpha   90.00
_cell.angle_beta   90.00
_cell.angle_gamma   90.00
#
_symmetry.space_group_name_H-M   'P 1'
#
loop_
_entity.id
_entity.type
_entity.pdbx_description
1 polymer ?
#
loop_
_entity_poly.entity_id
_entity_poly.type
_entity_poly.pdbx_seq_one_letter_code
_entity_poly.pdbx_strand_id
1 'polypeptide(L)'
;GNAVVIVVGGAAESLHCAPGMNSVTLQNRKGFVKLALQKGSDLVPVYSFGENDAYKQVFFEEGTCWKSLQKKLQKILGFAPCLFYGSSWGIVPFSNPITTVVGEPITVPKIENPTPEVVDLYHGMY
;
A
#
# COMPACT_ATOMS: atom_id res chain seq x y z
N GLY A 1 -6.76 -7.48 24.29
CA GLY A 1 -6.89 -6.33 23.37
C GLY A 1 -7.11 -6.84 21.98
N ASN A 2 -7.75 -6.06 21.12
CA ASN A 2 -7.95 -6.40 19.71
C ASN A 2 -7.04 -5.51 18.86
N ALA A 3 -6.44 -6.08 17.81
CA ALA A 3 -5.63 -5.34 16.84
C ALA A 3 -6.30 -5.40 15.47
N VAL A 4 -6.18 -4.32 14.70
CA VAL A 4 -6.68 -4.23 13.32
C VAL A 4 -5.52 -3.81 12.43
N VAL A 5 -5.37 -4.50 11.31
CA VAL A 5 -4.35 -4.18 10.30
C VAL A 5 -5.03 -3.54 9.11
N ILE A 6 -4.50 -2.40 8.66
CA ILE A 6 -5.00 -1.66 7.49
C ILE A 6 -3.86 -1.56 6.47
N VAL A 7 -4.10 -2.07 5.27
CA VAL A 7 -3.18 -1.89 4.14
C VAL A 7 -3.53 -0.58 3.45
N VAL A 8 -2.75 0.47 3.72
CA VAL A 8 -3.09 1.86 3.35
C VAL A 8 -2.97 2.12 1.84
N GLY A 9 -2.00 1.50 1.16
CA GLY A 9 -1.75 1.70 -0.26
C GLY A 9 -2.82 1.13 -1.19
N GLY A 10 -3.33 -0.07 -0.86
CA GLY A 10 -4.35 -0.78 -1.61
C GLY A 10 -4.01 -0.99 -3.09
N ALA A 11 -5.03 -1.05 -3.95
CA ALA A 11 -4.85 -1.31 -5.39
C ALA A 11 -4.00 -0.25 -6.10
N ALA A 12 -4.04 1.02 -5.66
CA ALA A 12 -3.27 2.10 -6.27
C ALA A 12 -1.75 1.87 -6.14
N GLU A 13 -1.31 1.36 -5.00
CA GLU A 13 0.11 1.04 -4.77
C GLU A 13 0.59 -0.12 -5.64
N SER A 14 -0.26 -1.15 -5.81
CA SER A 14 0.07 -2.33 -6.62
C SER A 14 0.38 -2.03 -8.08
N LEU A 15 -0.14 -0.92 -8.62
CA LEU A 15 0.11 -0.47 -10.00
C LEU A 15 1.51 0.11 -10.21
N HIS A 16 2.18 0.48 -9.11
CA HIS A 16 3.49 1.11 -9.11
C HIS A 16 4.57 0.22 -8.49
N CYS A 17 4.23 -1.03 -8.16
CA CYS A 17 5.17 -2.02 -7.63
C CYS A 17 6.12 -2.50 -8.73
N ALA A 18 7.38 -2.07 -8.68
CA ALA A 18 8.45 -2.58 -9.53
C ALA A 18 9.58 -3.16 -8.67
N PRO A 19 10.24 -4.24 -9.11
CA PRO A 19 11.40 -4.79 -8.41
C PRO A 19 12.45 -3.72 -8.12
N GLY A 20 12.99 -3.71 -6.91
CA GLY A 20 13.97 -2.70 -6.45
C GLY A 20 13.42 -1.30 -6.18
N MET A 21 12.12 -1.04 -6.37
CA MET A 21 11.48 0.22 -5.97
C MET A 21 10.67 0.04 -4.70
N ASN A 22 10.79 0.99 -3.77
CA ASN A 22 9.96 1.08 -2.56
C ASN A 22 9.19 2.39 -2.61
N SER A 23 7.94 2.34 -3.07
CA SER A 23 7.05 3.50 -3.15
C SER A 23 5.76 3.16 -2.43
N VAL A 24 5.31 4.07 -1.56
CA VAL A 24 4.07 3.89 -0.78
C VAL A 24 3.07 4.98 -1.09
N THR A 25 1.80 4.59 -1.23
CA THR A 25 0.69 5.52 -1.44
C THR A 25 0.13 5.94 -0.08
N LEU A 26 0.83 6.85 0.60
CA LEU A 26 0.51 7.26 1.97
C LEU A 26 0.09 8.73 2.10
N GLN A 27 0.75 9.65 1.39
CA GLN A 27 0.68 11.11 1.61
C GLN A 27 -0.75 11.69 1.79
N ASN A 28 -1.71 11.21 1.00
CA ASN A 28 -3.09 11.70 1.02
C ASN A 28 -4.07 10.73 1.71
N ARG A 29 -3.58 9.64 2.32
CA ARG A 29 -4.39 8.56 2.93
C ARG A 29 -4.55 8.76 4.43
N LYS A 30 -5.25 9.81 4.83
CA LYS A 30 -5.35 10.22 6.25
C LYS A 30 -6.48 9.54 7.04
N GLY A 31 -7.31 8.72 6.37
CA GLY A 31 -8.51 8.14 6.97
C GLY A 31 -8.24 7.18 8.14
N PHE A 32 -7.15 6.42 8.08
CA PHE A 32 -6.78 5.49 9.16
C PHE A 32 -6.36 6.24 10.43
N VAL A 33 -5.62 7.35 10.30
CA VAL A 33 -5.26 8.25 11.42
C VAL A 33 -6.50 8.87 12.04
N LYS A 34 -7.42 9.36 11.21
CA LYS A 34 -8.71 9.88 11.68
C LYS A 34 -9.48 8.83 12.50
N LEU A 35 -9.55 7.60 12.01
CA LEU A 35 -10.24 6.51 12.70
C LEU A 35 -9.55 6.15 14.04
N ALA A 36 -8.22 6.11 14.05
CA ALA A 36 -7.43 5.87 15.26
C ALA A 36 -7.70 6.94 16.33
N LEU A 37 -7.72 8.22 15.95
CA LEU A 37 -8.10 9.32 16.84
C LEU A 37 -9.54 9.18 17.35
N GLN A 38 -10.49 8.80 16.51
CA GLN A 38 -11.88 8.58 16.94
C GLN A 38 -12.05 7.45 17.95
N LYS A 39 -11.15 6.46 17.91
CA LYS A 39 -11.19 5.30 18.79
C LYS A 39 -10.21 5.39 19.96
N GLY A 40 -9.24 6.31 19.91
CA GLY A 40 -8.12 6.36 20.86
C GLY A 40 -7.26 5.10 20.76
N SER A 41 -6.98 4.66 19.53
CA SER A 41 -6.20 3.45 19.27
C SER A 41 -4.82 3.82 18.75
N ASP A 42 -3.78 3.26 19.35
CA ASP A 42 -2.39 3.53 18.94
C ASP A 42 -2.15 3.13 17.48
N LEU A 43 -1.38 3.96 16.78
CA LEU A 43 -0.94 3.70 15.42
C LEU A 43 0.42 3.03 15.47
N VAL A 44 0.56 1.85 14.87
CA VAL A 44 1.85 1.15 14.79
C VAL A 44 2.27 1.09 13.33
N PRO A 45 3.29 1.85 12.90
CA PRO A 45 3.76 1.80 11.52
C PRO A 45 4.49 0.47 11.27
N VAL A 46 4.09 -0.21 10.21
CA VAL A 46 4.69 -1.49 9.79
C VAL A 46 4.99 -1.41 8.30
N TYR A 47 6.21 -1.79 7.92
CA TYR A 47 6.63 -1.83 6.52
C TYR A 47 7.44 -3.10 6.23
N SER A 48 7.18 -3.71 5.07
CA SER A 48 7.84 -4.94 4.63
C SER A 48 8.69 -4.67 3.39
N PHE A 49 10.01 -4.81 3.52
CA PHE A 49 10.96 -4.72 2.41
C PHE A 49 11.03 -6.06 1.67
N GLY A 50 11.26 -6.01 0.35
CA GLY A 50 11.44 -7.19 -0.50
C GLY A 50 10.14 -7.79 -1.05
N GLU A 51 8.98 -7.28 -0.65
CA GLU A 51 7.68 -7.75 -1.17
C GLU A 51 7.55 -7.54 -2.69
N ASN A 52 8.08 -6.43 -3.21
CA ASN A 52 8.06 -6.12 -4.64
C ASN A 52 8.91 -7.06 -5.49
N ASP A 53 9.81 -7.83 -4.86
CA ASP A 53 10.64 -8.81 -5.55
C ASP A 53 10.01 -10.22 -5.52
N ALA A 54 8.93 -10.44 -4.74
CA ALA A 54 8.26 -11.73 -4.65
C ALA A 54 7.61 -12.15 -5.98
N TYR A 55 7.21 -11.19 -6.81
CA TYR A 55 6.69 -11.41 -8.16
C TYR A 55 7.27 -10.38 -9.13
N LYS A 56 7.44 -10.77 -10.40
CA LYS A 56 7.82 -9.84 -11.45
C LYS A 56 6.59 -9.38 -12.19
N GLN A 57 6.33 -8.07 -12.14
CA GLN A 57 5.28 -7.46 -12.94
C GLN A 57 5.72 -7.29 -14.39
N VAL A 58 4.79 -7.51 -15.31
CA VAL A 58 4.98 -7.25 -16.75
C VAL A 58 4.57 -5.81 -17.04
N PHE A 59 5.54 -4.97 -17.36
CA PHE A 59 5.30 -3.60 -17.78
C PHE A 59 5.17 -3.53 -19.31
N PHE A 60 4.06 -2.98 -19.79
CA PHE A 60 3.91 -2.62 -21.18
C PHE A 60 4.44 -1.20 -21.42
N GLU A 61 5.33 -1.05 -22.40
CA GLU A 61 5.91 0.23 -22.79
C GLU A 61 4.84 1.20 -23.32
N GLU A 62 5.06 2.48 -23.10
CA GLU A 62 4.20 3.53 -23.63
C GLU A 62 4.21 3.54 -25.16
N GLY A 63 3.06 3.77 -25.78
CA GLY A 63 2.89 3.70 -27.24
C GLY A 63 2.54 2.32 -27.78
N THR A 64 2.59 1.25 -26.97
CA THR A 64 2.18 -0.09 -27.41
C THR A 64 0.66 -0.27 -27.42
N CYS A 65 0.16 -1.13 -28.32
CA CYS A 65 -1.25 -1.54 -28.35
C CYS A 65 -1.69 -2.19 -27.02
N TRP A 66 -0.80 -2.99 -26.42
CA TRP A 66 -1.02 -3.64 -25.12
C TRP A 66 -1.22 -2.64 -23.98
N LYS A 67 -0.43 -1.56 -23.93
CA LYS A 67 -0.63 -0.50 -22.93
C LYS A 67 -1.97 0.22 -23.11
N SER A 68 -2.40 0.42 -24.35
CA SER A 68 -3.69 1.05 -24.67
C SER A 68 -4.87 0.15 -24.29
N LEU A 69 -4.76 -1.16 -24.52
CA LEU A 69 -5.73 -2.15 -24.08
C LEU A 69 -5.78 -2.22 -22.55
N GLN A 70 -4.62 -2.25 -21.89
CA GLN A 70 -4.53 -2.23 -20.43
C GLN A 70 -5.26 -0.99 -19.90
N LYS A 71 -4.92 0.23 -20.35
CA LYS A 71 -5.57 1.51 -19.95
C LYS A 71 -7.10 1.47 -20.16
N LYS A 72 -7.59 0.91 -21.26
CA LYS A 72 -9.04 0.72 -21.51
C LYS A 72 -9.68 -0.22 -20.49
N LEU A 73 -9.04 -1.36 -20.19
CA LEU A 73 -9.50 -2.31 -19.18
C LEU A 73 -9.49 -1.71 -17.78
N GLN A 74 -8.46 -0.93 -17.40
CA GLN A 74 -8.45 -0.24 -16.09
C GLN A 74 -9.65 0.71 -15.97
N LYS A 75 -10.00 1.42 -17.05
CA LYS A 75 -11.13 2.35 -17.07
C LYS A 75 -12.49 1.63 -16.93
N ILE A 76 -12.60 0.39 -17.41
CA ILE A 76 -13.83 -0.42 -17.31
C ILE A 76 -13.93 -1.10 -15.94
N LEU A 77 -12.83 -1.71 -15.47
CA LEU A 77 -12.80 -2.52 -14.25
C LEU A 77 -12.62 -1.68 -12.98
N GLY A 78 -12.17 -0.44 -13.10
CA GLY A 78 -11.84 0.44 -11.97
C GLY A 78 -10.49 0.13 -11.31
N PHE A 79 -9.82 -0.94 -11.71
CA PHE A 79 -8.46 -1.32 -11.33
C PHE A 79 -7.74 -1.95 -12.51
N ALA A 80 -6.41 -1.85 -12.58
CA ALA A 80 -5.68 -2.51 -13.65
C ALA A 80 -5.54 -4.01 -13.38
N PRO A 81 -5.85 -4.88 -14.35
CA PRO A 81 -5.37 -6.24 -14.30
C PRO A 81 -3.85 -6.20 -14.38
N CYS A 82 -3.20 -6.57 -13.28
CA CYS A 82 -1.74 -6.69 -13.20
C CYS A 82 -1.37 -8.07 -13.73
N LEU A 83 -0.58 -8.11 -14.81
CA LEU A 83 0.07 -9.34 -15.23
C LEU A 83 1.36 -9.46 -14.45
N PHE A 84 1.48 -10.52 -13.67
CA PHE A 84 2.66 -10.85 -12.89
C PHE A 84 3.01 -12.31 -13.11
N TYR A 85 4.28 -12.65 -12.88
CA TYR A 85 4.72 -14.03 -12.84
C TYR A 85 5.68 -14.25 -11.68
N GLY A 86 5.60 -15.46 -11.12
CA GLY A 86 6.51 -15.97 -10.11
C GLY A 86 7.35 -17.13 -10.63
N SER A 87 7.86 -17.94 -9.71
CA SER A 87 8.56 -19.19 -9.97
C SER A 87 7.61 -20.33 -10.41
N SER A 88 8.19 -21.47 -10.79
CA SER A 88 7.47 -22.66 -11.28
C SER A 88 6.56 -22.30 -12.47
N TRP A 89 5.29 -22.70 -12.44
CA TRP A 89 4.26 -22.39 -13.45
C TRP A 89 3.78 -20.92 -13.44
N GLY A 90 4.58 -19.99 -12.90
CA GLY A 90 4.30 -18.55 -12.88
C GLY A 90 3.41 -18.06 -11.74
N ILE A 91 2.96 -18.94 -10.84
CA ILE A 91 2.01 -18.61 -9.76
C ILE A 91 2.61 -18.59 -8.35
N VAL A 92 3.79 -19.19 -8.16
CA VAL A 92 4.44 -19.28 -6.84
C VAL A 92 5.40 -18.10 -6.70
N PRO A 93 5.46 -17.38 -5.57
CA PRO A 93 6.40 -16.28 -5.44
C PRO A 93 7.86 -16.75 -5.58
N PHE A 94 8.76 -15.84 -5.97
CA PHE A 94 10.19 -16.09 -5.88
C PHE A 94 10.61 -16.18 -4.41
N SER A 95 11.61 -17.02 -4.12
CA SER A 95 12.17 -17.17 -2.77
C SER A 95 13.14 -16.03 -2.45
N ASN A 96 12.60 -14.83 -2.38
CA ASN A 96 13.32 -13.62 -1.99
C ASN A 96 13.04 -13.31 -0.51
N PRO A 97 14.04 -12.82 0.25
CA PRO A 97 13.86 -12.47 1.64
C PRO A 97 12.90 -11.28 1.77
N ILE A 98 11.92 -11.41 2.67
CA ILE A 98 11.03 -10.32 3.08
C ILE A 98 11.41 -9.91 4.50
N THR A 99 11.68 -8.63 4.71
CA THR A 99 12.06 -8.08 6.01
C THR A 99 11.00 -7.09 6.48
N THR A 100 10.26 -7.45 7.52
CA THR A 100 9.26 -6.56 8.13
C THR A 100 9.88 -5.78 9.28
N VAL A 101 9.73 -4.46 9.24
CA VAL A 101 10.10 -3.55 10.31
C VAL A 101 8.83 -3.05 10.98
N VAL A 102 8.82 -3.09 12.30
CA VAL A 102 7.73 -2.58 13.15
C VAL A 102 8.28 -1.38 13.90
N GLY A 103 7.68 -0.21 13.69
CA GLY A 103 8.06 1.00 14.38
C GLY A 103 7.47 1.11 15.79
N GLU A 104 7.87 2.14 16.51
CA GLU A 104 7.34 2.46 17.83
C GLU A 104 5.84 2.86 17.73
N PRO A 105 4.99 2.43 18.67
CA PRO A 105 3.60 2.86 18.70
C PRO A 105 3.47 4.38 18.88
N ILE A 106 2.64 5.00 18.04
CA ILE A 106 2.24 6.40 18.15
C ILE A 106 0.93 6.43 18.92
N THR A 107 1.00 6.78 20.21
CA THR A 107 -0.19 6.91 21.05
C THR A 107 -0.97 8.16 20.69
N VAL A 108 -2.29 8.01 20.53
CA VAL A 108 -3.18 9.10 20.12
C VAL A 108 -4.31 9.29 21.13
N PRO A 109 -4.76 10.54 21.38
CA PRO A 109 -5.92 10.79 22.22
C PRO A 109 -7.20 10.35 21.51
N LYS A 110 -8.24 10.03 22.30
CA LYS A 110 -9.59 9.79 21.77
C LYS A 110 -10.30 11.13 21.51
N ILE A 111 -10.57 11.44 20.24
CA ILE A 111 -11.28 12.65 19.80
C ILE A 111 -12.38 12.25 18.81
N GLU A 112 -13.65 12.46 19.16
CA GLU A 112 -14.79 12.02 18.34
C GLU A 112 -14.85 12.72 16.97
N ASN A 113 -14.53 14.00 16.93
CA ASN A 113 -14.51 14.84 15.73
C ASN A 113 -13.13 15.53 15.60
N PRO A 114 -12.06 14.82 15.22
CA PRO A 114 -10.73 15.40 15.12
C PRO A 114 -10.68 16.40 13.96
N THR A 115 -10.04 17.55 14.17
CA THR A 115 -9.87 18.56 13.12
C THR A 115 -8.83 18.09 12.09
N PRO A 116 -8.87 18.60 10.85
CA PRO A 116 -7.88 18.25 9.83
C PRO A 116 -6.44 18.49 10.28
N GLU A 117 -6.17 19.55 11.03
CA GLU A 117 -4.84 19.91 11.51
C GLU A 117 -4.30 18.87 12.51
N VAL A 118 -5.16 18.34 13.37
CA VAL A 118 -4.80 17.27 14.31
C VAL A 118 -4.54 15.97 13.56
N VAL A 119 -5.38 15.64 12.57
CA VAL A 119 -5.15 14.45 11.74
C VAL A 119 -3.81 14.57 11.01
N ASP A 120 -3.48 15.76 10.48
CA ASP A 120 -2.25 16.02 9.75
C ASP A 120 -1.01 15.94 10.67
N LEU A 121 -1.12 16.42 11.90
CA LEU A 121 -0.08 16.29 12.92
C LEU A 121 0.30 14.83 13.15
N TYR A 122 -0.69 13.98 13.46
CA TYR A 122 -0.44 12.56 13.74
C TYR A 122 -0.06 11.78 12.47
N HIS A 123 -0.60 12.15 11.31
CA HIS A 123 -0.17 11.59 10.04
C HIS A 123 1.27 11.98 9.69
N GLY A 124 1.76 13.13 10.15
CA GLY A 124 3.17 13.51 9.98
C GLY A 124 4.13 12.75 10.89
N MET A 125 3.63 12.17 11.98
CA MET A 125 4.41 11.30 12.88
C MET A 125 4.47 9.84 12.38
N TYR A 126 3.49 9.44 11.57
CA TYR A 126 3.37 8.10 10.98
C TYR A 126 4.18 8.00 9.67
#